data_AF-A0ABD2GFR0-F1
#
_entry.id   AF-A0ABD2GFR0-F1
#
_cell.length_a   1.000
_cell.length_b   1.000
_cell.length_c   1.000
_cell.angle_alpha   90.00
_cell.angle_beta   90.00
_cell.angle_gamma   90.00
#
_symmetry.space_group_name_H-M   'P 1'
#
loop_
_entity.id
_entity.type
_entity.pdbx_description
1 polymer ?
#
loop_
_entity_poly.entity_id
_entity_poly.type
_entity_poly.pdbx_seq_one_letter_code
_entity_poly.pdbx_strand_id
1 'polypeptide(L)'
;MSGQGPAVDKGMTTLLGCQESYACGGSDEAAFECDECGSLQCARCELELHRQERMRNHDRVRIAPGHVPFCDSCKGDSSCPVNGGRLRAVVRCQGCKTNLCLDCQKRTHSGVNKRKHPLTPYPPAIAPQDNCLAAGESHMEILKAELEKVSSFILVDEREEMQVKDVEDFVSRLRCKSDELLKVVSIFGNTGEGKSHTLNHTFFLGREVFKTSPTQESCTVGVWAAMDPVHRVVVIDTEGLLGAGANQGQRTRLLLKVLAICDVVIYRTHADRLHDDLFKFLGDASDAYLKHFTKELKATTTRCGLDVPLSTLGPAVIIFHETVHTKLLGSDKPSESVERLLQERFRKLGLFPEAFSSIQYRGTRTYNPPTDFSGLLLSLEQQLDNNTTRSPRSASVIYKALQALSERFSGEIADEHMASNSFFPDEYFTCSSLCLSCCSGCKRSMNHLKEGLDHEAKQRCRYSAQYDNRIYTCKASTSPNATPVHVEVYLRG
;
A
#
# COMPACT_ATOMS: atom_id res chain seq x y z
N MET A 1 36.80 58.79 -21.01
CA MET A 1 35.48 58.33 -21.51
C MET A 1 35.12 57.09 -20.74
N SER A 2 34.16 57.27 -19.84
CA SER A 2 33.75 56.35 -18.80
C SER A 2 32.93 55.18 -19.35
N GLY A 3 33.05 54.02 -18.73
CA GLY A 3 32.13 52.89 -18.90
C GLY A 3 32.09 52.07 -17.62
N GLN A 4 31.28 52.51 -16.66
CA GLN A 4 30.88 51.73 -15.49
C GLN A 4 29.95 50.59 -15.95
N GLY A 5 30.32 49.35 -15.63
CA GLY A 5 29.39 48.21 -15.61
C GLY A 5 28.89 47.95 -14.19
N PRO A 6 27.64 47.49 -13.99
CA PRO A 6 27.00 47.46 -12.68
C PRO A 6 27.56 46.33 -11.81
N ALA A 7 27.69 46.61 -10.52
CA ALA A 7 28.02 45.63 -9.50
C ALA A 7 26.88 44.61 -9.37
N VAL A 8 27.16 43.36 -9.73
CA VAL A 8 26.27 42.22 -9.46
C VAL A 8 26.44 41.85 -8.00
N ASP A 9 25.33 41.93 -7.27
CA ASP A 9 25.16 41.56 -5.88
C ASP A 9 25.57 40.10 -5.66
N LYS A 10 26.69 39.86 -4.96
CA LYS A 10 27.15 38.50 -4.62
C LYS A 10 26.33 37.99 -3.44
N GLY A 11 25.15 37.45 -3.73
CA GLY A 11 24.50 36.49 -2.83
C GLY A 11 25.46 35.33 -2.60
N MET A 12 26.02 35.20 -1.40
CA MET A 12 27.02 34.19 -1.07
C MET A 12 26.35 32.82 -0.96
N THR A 13 26.18 32.12 -2.09
CA THR A 13 25.83 30.70 -2.11
C THR A 13 27.01 29.94 -1.53
N THR A 14 26.88 29.40 -0.32
CA THR A 14 27.88 28.50 0.26
C THR A 14 27.88 27.20 -0.55
N LEU A 15 28.72 27.14 -1.59
CA LEU A 15 28.90 25.95 -2.42
C LEU A 15 29.43 24.81 -1.53
N LEU A 16 28.60 23.79 -1.33
CA LEU A 16 28.96 22.61 -0.56
C LEU A 16 29.77 21.68 -1.47
N GLY A 17 31.03 21.42 -1.13
CA GLY A 17 31.88 20.51 -1.89
C GLY A 17 31.60 19.04 -1.55
N CYS A 18 31.85 18.15 -2.51
CA CYS A 18 31.80 16.71 -2.31
C CYS A 18 32.86 16.27 -1.28
N GLN A 19 32.44 15.44 -0.33
CA GLN A 19 33.27 14.85 0.72
C GLN A 19 33.75 13.43 0.37
N GLU A 20 33.34 12.91 -0.78
CA GLU A 20 33.69 11.58 -1.29
C GLU A 20 34.78 11.63 -2.35
N SER A 21 35.58 10.58 -2.41
CA SER A 21 36.72 10.47 -3.34
C SER A 21 36.56 9.37 -4.41
N TYR A 22 35.38 8.75 -4.52
CA TYR A 22 35.13 7.65 -5.45
C TYR A 22 35.30 8.03 -6.92
N ALA A 23 34.89 9.23 -7.33
CA ALA A 23 34.94 9.66 -8.73
C ALA A 23 35.58 11.06 -8.94
N CYS A 24 35.49 11.97 -7.97
CA CYS A 24 35.90 13.38 -8.14
C CYS A 24 37.07 13.83 -7.25
N GLY A 25 37.57 12.98 -6.34
CA GLY A 25 38.61 13.36 -5.38
C GLY A 25 38.23 14.53 -4.44
N GLY A 26 36.93 14.80 -4.25
CA GLY A 26 36.42 15.89 -3.41
C GLY A 26 36.47 17.30 -4.05
N SER A 27 36.62 17.38 -5.38
CA SER A 27 36.71 18.65 -6.11
C SER A 27 35.39 19.14 -6.70
N ASP A 28 34.43 18.23 -6.91
CA ASP A 28 33.11 18.55 -7.47
C ASP A 28 32.18 19.14 -6.41
N GLU A 29 31.17 19.89 -6.86
CA GLU A 29 30.07 20.34 -6.02
C GLU A 29 29.19 19.17 -5.58
N ALA A 30 28.82 19.15 -4.31
CA ALA A 30 27.90 18.17 -3.76
C ALA A 30 26.48 18.47 -4.25
N ALA A 31 25.83 17.45 -4.82
CA ALA A 31 24.44 17.50 -5.25
C ALA A 31 23.52 16.74 -4.29
N PHE A 32 24.07 15.86 -3.44
CA PHE A 32 23.32 14.99 -2.55
C PHE A 32 23.96 14.95 -1.16
N GLU A 33 23.13 14.81 -0.12
CA GLU A 33 23.55 14.39 1.21
C GLU A 33 22.95 13.01 1.49
N CYS A 34 23.80 12.03 1.78
CA CYS A 34 23.36 10.68 2.14
C CYS A 34 23.39 10.54 3.67
N ASP A 35 22.29 10.11 4.28
CA ASP A 35 22.16 10.03 5.74
C ASP A 35 23.05 8.92 6.32
N GLU A 36 23.03 7.75 5.69
CA GLU A 36 23.72 6.55 6.16
C GLU A 36 25.23 6.58 5.84
N CYS A 37 25.61 7.08 4.66
CA CYS A 37 27.02 7.38 4.38
C CYS A 37 27.49 8.55 5.25
N GLY A 38 26.59 9.48 5.58
CA GLY A 38 26.90 10.63 6.40
C GLY A 38 27.84 11.60 5.71
N SER A 39 27.70 11.74 4.39
CA SER A 39 28.61 12.51 3.53
C SER A 39 27.85 13.27 2.44
N LEU A 40 28.45 14.39 2.03
CA LEU A 40 28.02 15.19 0.89
C LEU A 40 28.65 14.65 -0.39
N GLN A 41 27.84 14.40 -1.42
CA GLN A 41 28.22 13.62 -2.59
C GLN A 41 27.90 14.38 -3.87
N CYS A 42 28.84 14.48 -4.81
CA CYS A 42 28.54 14.92 -6.16
C CYS A 42 27.77 13.84 -6.91
N ALA A 43 27.11 14.19 -8.00
CA ALA A 43 26.31 13.25 -8.80
C ALA A 43 27.10 12.01 -9.26
N ARG A 44 28.42 12.14 -9.47
CA ARG A 44 29.28 11.02 -9.88
C ARG A 44 29.66 10.12 -8.72
N CYS A 45 30.04 10.70 -7.57
CA CYS A 45 30.38 9.93 -6.38
C CYS A 45 29.14 9.23 -5.81
N GLU A 46 27.98 9.88 -5.83
CA GLU A 46 26.70 9.29 -5.43
C GLU A 46 26.37 8.05 -6.25
N LEU A 47 26.45 8.15 -7.58
CA LEU A 47 26.15 7.02 -8.46
C LEU A 47 27.10 5.84 -8.26
N GLU A 48 28.42 6.07 -8.21
CA GLU A 48 29.41 4.99 -8.09
C GLU A 48 29.44 4.36 -6.69
N LEU A 49 29.21 5.16 -5.64
CA LEU A 49 29.13 4.65 -4.28
C LEU A 49 27.89 3.75 -4.12
N HIS A 50 26.74 4.21 -4.60
CA HIS A 50 25.46 3.51 -4.43
C HIS A 50 25.17 2.47 -5.52
N ARG A 51 26.09 2.28 -6.48
CA ARG A 51 26.07 1.13 -7.37
C ARG A 51 26.34 -0.19 -6.62
N GLN A 52 27.01 -0.12 -5.47
CA GLN A 52 27.30 -1.28 -4.64
C GLN A 52 26.02 -1.76 -3.93
N GLU A 53 25.72 -3.07 -3.99
CA GLU A 53 24.48 -3.65 -3.43
C GLU A 53 24.23 -3.25 -1.98
N ARG A 54 25.29 -3.17 -1.16
CA ARG A 54 25.22 -2.78 0.25
C ARG A 54 24.74 -1.36 0.52
N MET A 55 24.89 -0.44 -0.43
CA MET A 55 24.62 1.00 -0.24
C MET A 55 23.55 1.53 -1.20
N ARG A 56 23.06 0.71 -2.13
CA ARG A 56 22.09 1.10 -3.16
C ARG A 56 20.83 1.78 -2.62
N ASN A 57 20.38 1.33 -1.45
CA ASN A 57 19.12 1.74 -0.82
C ASN A 57 19.31 2.78 0.28
N HIS A 58 20.46 3.44 0.37
CA HIS A 58 20.63 4.56 1.29
C HIS A 58 19.70 5.72 0.92
N ASP A 59 19.18 6.39 1.93
CA ASP A 59 18.36 7.58 1.79
C ASP A 59 19.24 8.80 1.46
N ARG A 60 18.86 9.48 0.38
CA ARG A 60 19.62 10.58 -0.21
C ARG A 60 18.73 11.78 -0.43
N VAL A 61 19.13 12.91 0.11
CA VAL A 61 18.44 14.19 -0.08
C VAL A 61 19.22 15.02 -1.08
N ARG A 62 18.53 15.63 -2.06
CA ARG A 62 19.16 16.61 -2.95
C ARG A 62 19.50 17.89 -2.20
N ILE A 63 20.70 18.39 -2.41
CA ILE A 63 21.16 19.65 -1.85
C ILE A 63 20.49 20.79 -2.62
N ALA A 64 19.71 21.60 -1.91
CA ALA A 64 19.05 22.79 -2.43
C ALA A 64 19.71 24.07 -1.89
N PRO A 65 19.47 25.25 -2.48
CA PRO A 65 19.90 26.52 -1.90
C PRO A 65 19.41 26.65 -0.45
N GLY A 66 20.33 26.93 0.48
CA GLY A 66 20.03 26.99 1.92
C GLY A 66 20.13 25.65 2.68
N HIS A 67 20.56 24.57 2.02
CA HIS A 67 20.80 23.27 2.66
C HIS A 67 21.83 23.37 3.79
N VAL A 68 21.48 22.84 4.96
CA VAL A 68 22.38 22.77 6.13
C VAL A 68 22.82 21.33 6.36
N PRO A 69 24.10 20.99 6.19
CA PRO A 69 24.57 19.62 6.34
C PRO A 69 24.55 19.13 7.79
N PHE A 70 24.61 17.82 7.99
CA PHE A 70 24.82 17.22 9.30
C PHE A 70 26.22 17.52 9.86
N CYS A 71 26.35 17.40 11.18
CA CYS A 71 27.62 17.52 11.88
C CYS A 71 28.49 16.28 11.65
N ASP A 72 29.66 16.47 11.06
CA ASP A 72 30.60 15.39 10.71
C ASP A 72 31.18 14.69 11.96
N SER A 73 31.17 15.36 13.11
CA SER A 73 31.81 14.90 14.36
C SER A 73 30.84 14.31 15.39
N CYS A 74 29.54 14.26 15.09
CA CYS A 74 28.56 13.60 15.94
C CYS A 74 28.72 12.08 15.80
N LYS A 75 29.50 11.46 16.69
CA LYS A 75 29.44 10.02 16.92
C LYS A 75 28.17 9.75 17.73
N GLY A 76 27.28 8.90 17.22
CA GLY A 76 26.02 8.54 17.87
C GLY A 76 26.24 7.71 19.14
N ASP A 77 26.88 8.29 20.15
CA ASP A 77 27.09 7.67 21.45
C ASP A 77 25.91 7.97 22.40
N SER A 78 25.45 6.88 23.04
CA SER A 78 24.26 6.76 23.88
C SER A 78 24.31 7.49 25.24
N SER A 79 25.00 8.63 25.36
CA SER A 79 25.20 9.33 26.65
C SER A 79 24.60 10.74 26.76
N CYS A 80 23.71 11.13 25.84
CA CYS A 80 22.87 12.33 25.99
C CYS A 80 21.38 11.95 26.12
N PRO A 81 20.61 12.54 27.06
CA PRO A 81 19.24 12.07 27.36
C PRO A 81 18.14 12.46 26.35
N VAL A 82 18.46 13.07 25.20
CA VAL A 82 17.46 13.45 24.18
C VAL A 82 18.15 13.41 22.80
N ASN A 83 17.61 12.63 21.86
CA ASN A 83 18.01 12.51 20.45
C ASN A 83 19.38 11.85 20.15
N GLY A 84 19.39 10.52 19.99
CA GLY A 84 20.52 9.74 19.46
C GLY A 84 20.78 9.89 17.96
N GLY A 85 20.56 11.07 17.37
CA GLY A 85 20.76 11.37 15.94
C GLY A 85 21.89 12.38 15.69
N ARG A 86 22.45 12.39 14.47
CA ARG A 86 23.43 13.42 14.07
C ARG A 86 22.74 14.80 14.06
N LEU A 87 23.32 15.78 14.75
CA LEU A 87 22.79 17.14 14.78
C LEU A 87 23.12 17.87 13.48
N ARG A 88 22.26 18.81 13.05
CA ARG A 88 22.57 19.73 11.95
C ARG A 88 23.73 20.65 12.34
N ALA A 89 24.58 20.98 11.39
CA ALA A 89 25.70 21.87 11.60
C ALA A 89 25.22 23.33 11.76
N VAL A 90 25.89 24.08 12.63
CA VAL A 90 25.66 25.52 12.80
C VAL A 90 26.78 26.35 12.19
N VAL A 91 27.96 25.73 12.04
CA VAL A 91 29.14 26.37 11.45
C VAL A 91 29.89 25.38 10.55
N ARG A 92 30.52 25.90 9.50
CA ARG A 92 31.56 25.22 8.72
C ARG A 92 32.92 25.76 9.11
N CYS A 93 33.83 24.88 9.49
CA CYS A 93 35.22 25.24 9.73
C CYS A 93 36.00 25.20 8.40
N GLN A 94 36.49 26.35 7.94
CA GLN A 94 37.23 26.43 6.67
C GLN A 94 38.63 25.80 6.77
N GLY A 95 39.23 25.83 7.97
CA GLY A 95 40.53 25.19 8.22
C GLY A 95 40.46 23.66 8.23
N CYS A 96 39.43 23.10 8.87
CA CYS A 96 39.24 21.65 8.93
C CYS A 96 38.41 21.07 7.78
N LYS A 97 37.73 21.94 7.00
CA LYS A 97 36.73 21.57 5.99
C LYS A 97 35.59 20.69 6.52
N THR A 98 35.25 20.84 7.81
CA THR A 98 34.21 20.07 8.49
C THR A 98 33.02 20.91 8.93
N ASN A 99 31.85 20.27 8.98
CA ASN A 99 30.59 20.82 9.45
C ASN A 99 30.37 20.44 10.92
N LEU A 100 30.04 21.41 11.77
CA LEU A 100 29.98 21.22 13.22
C LEU A 100 28.69 21.79 13.81
N CYS A 101 28.02 21.01 14.66
CA CYS A 101 27.00 21.50 15.56
C CYS A 101 27.63 22.32 16.71
N LEU A 102 26.82 23.02 17.48
CA LEU A 102 27.28 23.91 18.55
C LEU A 102 28.15 23.17 19.58
N ASP A 103 27.78 21.95 19.94
CA ASP A 103 28.50 21.15 20.93
C ASP A 103 29.82 20.60 20.38
N CYS A 104 29.82 20.12 19.13
CA CYS A 104 31.04 19.67 18.47
C CYS A 104 32.01 20.82 18.22
N GLN A 105 31.52 22.01 17.88
CA GLN A 105 32.31 23.22 17.79
C GLN A 105 32.97 23.55 19.14
N LYS A 106 32.19 23.60 20.23
CA LYS A 106 32.74 23.87 21.58
C LYS A 106 33.77 22.83 22.00
N ARG A 107 33.55 21.55 21.72
CA ARG A 107 34.50 20.48 22.08
C ARG A 107 35.79 20.50 21.26
N THR A 108 35.69 20.77 19.95
CA THR A 108 36.83 20.60 19.04
C THR A 108 37.55 21.90 18.68
N HIS A 109 36.92 23.06 18.88
CA HIS A 109 37.42 24.38 18.48
C HIS A 109 37.53 25.38 19.66
N SER A 110 37.42 24.93 20.91
CA SER A 110 37.72 25.75 22.11
C SER A 110 39.21 25.84 22.45
N GLY A 111 40.03 24.91 21.96
CA GLY A 111 41.47 24.87 22.21
C GLY A 111 42.27 25.91 21.42
N VAL A 112 43.39 26.37 21.99
CA VAL A 112 44.23 27.49 21.50
C VAL A 112 44.65 27.36 20.02
N ASN A 113 44.90 26.14 19.55
CA ASN A 113 45.37 25.89 18.17
C ASN A 113 44.25 25.96 17.12
N LYS A 114 43.03 25.55 17.46
CA LYS A 114 41.89 25.48 16.52
C LYS A 114 40.94 26.67 16.61
N ARG A 115 41.07 27.49 17.66
CA ARG A 115 40.30 28.74 17.83
C ARG A 115 40.59 29.78 16.73
N LYS A 116 41.74 29.67 16.04
CA LYS A 116 42.13 30.55 14.92
C LYS A 116 41.52 30.13 13.57
N HIS A 117 40.85 28.98 13.49
CA HIS A 117 40.26 28.55 12.22
C HIS A 117 39.06 29.46 11.87
N PRO A 118 38.94 29.94 10.62
CA PRO A 118 37.79 30.70 10.20
C PRO A 118 36.54 29.81 10.19
N LEU A 119 35.51 30.24 10.92
CA LEU A 119 34.21 29.57 11.00
C LEU A 119 33.19 30.39 10.20
N THR A 120 32.51 29.75 9.27
CA THR A 120 31.40 30.35 8.52
C THR A 120 30.10 29.83 9.12
N PRO A 121 29.23 30.68 9.70
CA PRO A 121 27.94 30.24 10.21
C PRO A 121 27.01 29.86 9.05
N TYR A 122 26.23 28.78 9.25
CA TYR A 122 25.09 28.50 8.39
C TYR A 122 23.92 29.38 8.80
N PRO A 123 23.07 29.83 7.86
CA PRO A 123 21.83 30.53 8.20
C PRO A 123 20.98 29.66 9.14
N PRO A 124 20.26 30.25 10.12
CA PRO A 124 19.28 29.49 10.89
C PRO A 124 18.26 28.87 9.92
N ALA A 125 17.81 27.64 10.20
CA ALA A 125 16.84 26.95 9.36
C ALA A 125 15.54 27.77 9.28
N ILE A 126 15.39 28.54 8.20
CA ILE A 126 14.12 29.18 7.84
C ILE A 126 13.32 28.09 7.13
N ALA A 127 12.05 27.92 7.55
CA ALA A 127 11.08 27.07 6.84
C ALA A 127 11.11 27.39 5.34
N PRO A 128 10.94 26.39 4.44
CA PRO A 128 11.26 26.55 3.03
C PRO A 128 10.45 27.70 2.43
N GLN A 129 11.15 28.78 2.05
CA GLN A 129 10.62 29.80 1.16
C GLN A 129 11.05 29.42 -0.25
N ASP A 130 10.03 29.15 -1.06
CA ASP A 130 10.10 28.94 -2.50
C ASP A 130 10.88 30.07 -3.18
N ASN A 131 11.97 29.74 -3.87
CA ASN A 131 12.56 30.54 -4.93
C ASN A 131 13.64 29.76 -5.68
N CYS A 132 13.20 28.84 -6.56
CA CYS A 132 13.97 28.36 -7.71
C CYS A 132 13.02 27.61 -8.66
N LEU A 133 11.98 28.28 -9.15
CA LEU A 133 10.99 27.68 -10.03
C LEU A 133 10.66 28.70 -11.13
N ALA A 134 11.10 28.44 -12.34
CA ALA A 134 10.52 29.11 -13.52
C ALA A 134 9.99 28.09 -14.53
N ALA A 135 10.55 26.87 -14.54
CA ALA A 135 10.04 25.75 -15.35
C ALA A 135 9.16 24.78 -14.52
N GLY A 136 9.52 24.50 -13.27
CA GLY A 136 8.80 23.56 -12.39
C GLY A 136 7.50 24.12 -11.78
N GLU A 137 7.38 25.44 -11.64
CA GLU A 137 6.18 26.11 -11.12
C GLU A 137 4.97 25.84 -12.01
N SER A 138 5.14 26.01 -13.33
CA SER A 138 4.05 25.78 -14.30
C SER A 138 3.50 24.36 -14.27
N HIS A 139 4.37 23.34 -14.17
CA HIS A 139 3.93 21.95 -14.14
C HIS A 139 3.26 21.58 -12.81
N MET A 140 3.79 22.06 -11.68
CA MET A 140 3.20 21.84 -10.37
C MET A 140 1.86 22.57 -10.20
N GLU A 141 1.71 23.75 -10.78
CA GLU A 141 0.43 24.48 -10.81
C GLU A 141 -0.62 23.75 -11.65
N ILE A 142 -0.23 23.22 -12.82
CA ILE A 142 -1.12 22.41 -13.64
C ILE A 142 -1.55 21.13 -12.90
N LEU A 143 -0.61 20.42 -12.26
CA LEU A 143 -0.91 19.24 -11.46
C LEU A 143 -1.85 19.57 -10.30
N LYS A 144 -1.59 20.68 -9.57
CA LYS A 144 -2.48 21.15 -8.49
C LYS A 144 -3.88 21.44 -9.01
N ALA A 145 -4.01 22.12 -10.14
CA ALA A 145 -5.30 22.46 -10.75
C ALA A 145 -6.09 21.22 -11.22
N GLU A 146 -5.41 20.20 -11.76
CA GLU A 146 -6.06 18.93 -12.10
C GLU A 146 -6.49 18.18 -10.84
N LEU A 147 -5.66 18.16 -9.80
CA LEU A 147 -5.99 17.53 -8.54
C LEU A 147 -7.16 18.23 -7.83
N GLU A 148 -7.28 19.56 -7.88
CA GLU A 148 -8.38 20.33 -7.27
C GLU A 148 -9.77 19.82 -7.66
N LYS A 149 -9.90 19.27 -8.86
CA LYS A 149 -11.15 18.70 -9.37
C LYS A 149 -11.43 17.31 -8.80
N VAL A 150 -10.42 16.61 -8.27
CA VAL A 150 -10.57 15.26 -7.73
C VAL A 150 -11.35 15.31 -6.41
N SER A 151 -12.37 14.45 -6.33
CA SER A 151 -13.19 14.22 -5.14
C SER A 151 -13.39 12.73 -4.95
N SER A 152 -13.35 12.25 -3.70
CA SER A 152 -13.72 10.88 -3.39
C SER A 152 -15.25 10.71 -3.36
N PHE A 153 -15.70 9.48 -3.57
CA PHE A 153 -17.10 9.08 -3.41
C PHE A 153 -17.18 7.70 -2.77
N ILE A 154 -18.30 7.44 -2.09
CA ILE A 154 -18.57 6.11 -1.53
C ILE A 154 -18.96 5.15 -2.66
N LEU A 155 -18.24 4.03 -2.74
CA LEU A 155 -18.47 2.96 -3.71
C LEU A 155 -19.36 1.88 -3.11
N VAL A 156 -19.06 1.47 -1.87
CA VAL A 156 -19.82 0.50 -1.09
C VAL A 156 -19.99 1.02 0.32
N ASP A 157 -21.19 0.90 0.89
CA ASP A 157 -21.48 1.34 2.26
C ASP A 157 -21.15 0.28 3.33
N GLU A 158 -21.42 0.62 4.59
CA GLU A 158 -21.28 -0.25 5.77
C GLU A 158 -22.16 -1.51 5.76
N ARG A 159 -23.17 -1.54 4.89
CA ARG A 159 -24.10 -2.66 4.71
C ARG A 159 -23.71 -3.54 3.53
N GLU A 160 -22.56 -3.27 2.92
CA GLU A 160 -22.05 -3.95 1.73
C GLU A 160 -22.88 -3.68 0.45
N GLU A 161 -23.63 -2.57 0.43
CA GLU A 161 -24.47 -2.19 -0.71
C GLU A 161 -23.76 -1.20 -1.61
N MET A 162 -23.82 -1.46 -2.92
CA MET A 162 -23.23 -0.61 -3.97
C MET A 162 -23.98 0.73 -4.02
N GLN A 163 -23.24 1.83 -3.85
CA GLN A 163 -23.81 3.19 -3.86
C GLN A 163 -23.81 3.84 -5.25
N VAL A 164 -23.32 3.10 -6.24
CA VAL A 164 -23.20 3.51 -7.64
C VAL A 164 -24.14 2.64 -8.48
N LYS A 165 -25.05 3.29 -9.21
CA LYS A 165 -26.23 2.61 -9.80
C LYS A 165 -25.92 1.80 -11.05
N ASP A 166 -25.08 2.35 -11.90
CA ASP A 166 -24.73 1.79 -13.21
C ASP A 166 -23.31 2.19 -13.61
N VAL A 167 -22.88 1.71 -14.78
CA VAL A 167 -21.55 1.98 -15.33
C VAL A 167 -21.36 3.48 -15.59
N GLU A 168 -22.41 4.15 -16.07
CA GLU A 168 -22.40 5.56 -16.42
C GLU A 168 -22.20 6.45 -15.18
N ASP A 169 -22.89 6.16 -14.07
CA ASP A 169 -22.69 6.80 -12.77
C ASP A 169 -21.26 6.56 -12.26
N PHE A 170 -20.72 5.34 -12.40
CA PHE A 170 -19.35 5.03 -11.99
C PHE A 170 -18.31 5.86 -12.77
N VAL A 171 -18.42 5.90 -14.09
CA VAL A 171 -17.53 6.68 -14.97
C VAL A 171 -17.64 8.18 -14.66
N SER A 172 -18.86 8.67 -14.48
CA SER A 172 -19.16 10.06 -14.13
C SER A 172 -18.52 10.47 -12.79
N ARG A 173 -18.67 9.66 -11.75
CA ARG A 173 -18.08 9.93 -10.43
C ARG A 173 -16.55 9.85 -10.42
N LEU A 174 -15.97 8.94 -11.20
CA LEU A 174 -14.52 8.88 -11.41
C LEU A 174 -13.99 10.04 -12.27
N ARG A 175 -14.87 10.70 -13.03
CA ARG A 175 -14.51 11.76 -14.01
C ARG A 175 -13.49 11.29 -15.04
N CYS A 176 -13.55 10.01 -15.41
CA CYS A 176 -12.70 9.40 -16.43
C CYS A 176 -13.45 9.27 -17.77
N LYS A 177 -12.73 8.98 -18.85
CA LYS A 177 -13.38 8.66 -20.13
C LYS A 177 -13.83 7.20 -20.15
N SER A 178 -14.89 6.88 -20.91
CA SER A 178 -15.41 5.52 -20.99
C SER A 178 -14.42 4.51 -21.59
N ASP A 179 -13.55 4.98 -22.49
CA ASP A 179 -12.50 4.21 -23.15
C ASP A 179 -11.16 4.24 -22.40
N GLU A 180 -11.10 4.96 -21.29
CA GLU A 180 -9.88 5.08 -20.51
C GLU A 180 -9.53 3.76 -19.81
N LEU A 181 -8.29 3.30 -20.03
CA LEU A 181 -7.77 2.10 -19.41
C LEU A 181 -7.07 2.46 -18.10
N LEU A 182 -7.56 1.88 -17.01
CA LEU A 182 -7.21 2.21 -15.65
C LEU A 182 -6.63 0.99 -14.93
N LYS A 183 -5.75 1.25 -13.98
CA LYS A 183 -5.43 0.29 -12.92
C LYS A 183 -6.09 0.68 -11.61
N VAL A 184 -6.23 -0.28 -10.72
CA VAL A 184 -6.90 -0.12 -9.42
C VAL A 184 -5.90 -0.40 -8.31
N VAL A 185 -5.74 0.57 -7.41
CA VAL A 185 -4.94 0.45 -6.20
C VAL A 185 -5.86 0.52 -5.00
N SER A 186 -5.73 -0.39 -4.04
CA SER A 186 -6.38 -0.26 -2.73
C SER A 186 -5.39 -0.24 -1.58
N ILE A 187 -5.87 0.21 -0.42
CA ILE A 187 -5.12 0.14 0.84
C ILE A 187 -5.90 -0.65 1.89
N PHE A 188 -5.25 -1.60 2.53
CA PHE A 188 -5.75 -2.36 3.68
C PHE A 188 -4.87 -2.09 4.90
N GLY A 189 -5.39 -2.41 6.08
CA GLY A 189 -4.69 -2.18 7.34
C GLY A 189 -5.66 -1.96 8.49
N ASN A 190 -5.14 -1.97 9.71
CA ASN A 190 -5.95 -1.80 10.89
C ASN A 190 -6.55 -0.40 10.97
N THR A 191 -7.59 -0.29 11.79
CA THR A 191 -8.23 0.99 12.10
C THR A 191 -7.22 1.90 12.81
N GLY A 192 -7.14 3.17 12.41
CA GLY A 192 -6.22 4.14 13.00
C GLY A 192 -4.76 4.11 12.49
N GLU A 193 -4.40 3.27 11.51
CA GLU A 193 -3.02 3.22 10.98
C GLU A 193 -2.70 4.26 9.88
N GLY A 194 -3.61 5.21 9.64
CA GLY A 194 -3.39 6.30 8.69
C GLY A 194 -3.50 5.90 7.21
N LYS A 195 -4.44 5.01 6.87
CA LYS A 195 -4.68 4.56 5.47
C LYS A 195 -5.04 5.72 4.53
N SER A 196 -6.12 6.45 4.84
CA SER A 196 -6.58 7.61 4.07
C SER A 196 -5.50 8.68 3.97
N HIS A 197 -4.77 8.93 5.06
CA HIS A 197 -3.61 9.82 5.08
C HIS A 197 -2.51 9.35 4.13
N THR A 198 -2.15 8.06 4.15
CA THR A 198 -1.16 7.47 3.24
C THR A 198 -1.57 7.68 1.79
N LEU A 199 -2.83 7.42 1.44
CA LEU A 199 -3.33 7.62 0.06
C LEU A 199 -3.29 9.08 -0.37
N ASN A 200 -3.75 10.00 0.48
CA ASN A 200 -3.72 11.45 0.22
C ASN A 200 -2.30 11.94 -0.06
N HIS A 201 -1.33 11.53 0.74
CA HIS A 201 0.06 11.95 0.57
C HIS A 201 0.77 11.25 -0.59
N THR A 202 0.37 10.03 -0.94
CA THR A 202 1.00 9.25 -2.02
C THR A 202 0.47 9.68 -3.41
N PHE A 203 -0.84 9.88 -3.55
CA PHE A 203 -1.47 10.12 -4.86
C PHE A 203 -1.94 11.56 -5.08
N PHE A 204 -2.23 12.32 -4.01
CA PHE A 204 -2.92 13.61 -4.11
C PHE A 204 -2.12 14.78 -3.53
N LEU A 205 -0.79 14.66 -3.46
CA LEU A 205 0.12 15.69 -2.94
C LEU A 205 -0.28 16.18 -1.52
N GLY A 206 -0.83 15.29 -0.70
CA GLY A 206 -1.30 15.59 0.65
C GLY A 206 -2.66 16.29 0.72
N ARG A 207 -3.35 16.52 -0.41
CA ARG A 207 -4.75 17.01 -0.36
C ARG A 207 -5.65 15.94 0.24
N GLU A 208 -6.56 16.41 1.08
CA GLU A 208 -7.54 15.57 1.75
C GLU A 208 -8.68 15.18 0.79
N VAL A 209 -8.39 14.26 -0.13
CA VAL A 209 -9.39 13.67 -1.03
C VAL A 209 -10.20 12.62 -0.29
N PHE A 210 -9.53 11.77 0.49
CA PHE A 210 -10.15 10.89 1.47
C PHE A 210 -10.13 11.57 2.83
N LYS A 211 -11.27 11.58 3.54
CA LYS A 211 -11.36 12.23 4.85
C LYS A 211 -10.42 11.55 5.84
N THR A 212 -9.70 12.36 6.59
CA THR A 212 -8.84 11.93 7.69
C THR A 212 -9.41 12.40 9.01
N SER A 213 -9.14 11.68 10.08
CA SER A 213 -9.50 12.09 11.43
C SER A 213 -8.33 11.81 12.37
N PRO A 214 -8.06 12.71 13.34
CA PRO A 214 -7.13 12.43 14.41
C PRO A 214 -7.72 11.49 15.48
N THR A 215 -9.04 11.20 15.48
CA THR A 215 -9.69 10.34 16.47
C THR A 215 -9.88 8.92 15.96
N GLN A 216 -9.64 7.93 16.83
CA GLN A 216 -9.85 6.50 16.52
C GLN A 216 -11.34 6.13 16.33
N GLU A 217 -12.24 7.01 16.76
CA GLU A 217 -13.71 6.83 16.71
C GLU A 217 -14.33 7.31 15.40
N SER A 218 -13.65 8.19 14.65
CA SER A 218 -14.08 8.68 13.35
C SER A 218 -13.18 8.09 12.27
N CYS A 219 -13.54 6.91 11.78
CA CYS A 219 -12.78 6.20 10.76
C CYS A 219 -13.53 6.16 9.43
N THR A 220 -12.81 5.85 8.34
CA THR A 220 -13.43 5.53 7.05
C THR A 220 -14.44 4.40 7.24
N VAL A 221 -15.69 4.68 6.86
CA VAL A 221 -16.78 3.69 6.86
C VAL A 221 -17.06 3.29 5.41
N GLY A 222 -17.14 1.99 5.16
CA GLY A 222 -17.33 1.45 3.82
C GLY A 222 -16.07 1.54 2.94
N VAL A 223 -16.28 1.56 1.62
CA VAL A 223 -15.21 1.63 0.61
C VAL A 223 -15.40 2.88 -0.22
N TRP A 224 -14.35 3.70 -0.30
CA TRP A 224 -14.33 4.96 -1.02
C TRP A 224 -13.41 4.86 -2.23
N ALA A 225 -13.76 5.54 -3.31
CA ALA A 225 -12.96 5.58 -4.53
C ALA A 225 -12.69 7.03 -4.95
N ALA A 226 -11.51 7.25 -5.53
CA ALA A 226 -11.14 8.48 -6.20
C ALA A 226 -10.24 8.15 -7.40
N MET A 227 -10.26 8.99 -8.43
CA MET A 227 -9.39 8.85 -9.60
C MET A 227 -8.15 9.73 -9.42
N ASP A 228 -6.96 9.13 -9.54
CA ASP A 228 -5.72 9.87 -9.69
C ASP A 228 -5.43 10.12 -11.18
N PRO A 229 -5.55 11.38 -11.64
CA PRO A 229 -5.34 11.72 -13.04
C PRO A 229 -3.88 11.64 -13.48
N VAL A 230 -2.92 11.67 -12.55
CA VAL A 230 -1.48 11.68 -12.85
C VAL A 230 -1.03 10.29 -13.27
N HIS A 231 -1.31 9.29 -12.44
CA HIS A 231 -0.92 7.90 -12.70
C HIS A 231 -2.03 7.10 -13.42
N ARG A 232 -3.20 7.73 -13.64
CA ARG A 232 -4.38 7.14 -14.28
C ARG A 232 -4.87 5.89 -13.56
N VAL A 233 -4.98 6.00 -12.24
CA VAL A 233 -5.38 4.89 -11.36
C VAL A 233 -6.61 5.22 -10.53
N VAL A 234 -7.47 4.22 -10.35
CA VAL A 234 -8.54 4.27 -9.37
C VAL A 234 -7.94 3.91 -8.01
N VAL A 235 -7.93 4.88 -7.10
CA VAL A 235 -7.48 4.71 -5.73
C VAL A 235 -8.67 4.37 -4.85
N ILE A 236 -8.57 3.28 -4.10
CA ILE A 236 -9.62 2.76 -3.23
C ILE A 236 -9.15 2.82 -1.76
N ASP A 237 -9.84 3.62 -0.96
CA ASP A 237 -9.70 3.63 0.49
C ASP A 237 -10.72 2.67 1.12
N THR A 238 -10.29 1.86 2.07
CA THR A 238 -11.17 0.90 2.74
C THR A 238 -11.28 1.17 4.23
N GLU A 239 -12.40 0.76 4.80
CA GLU A 239 -12.54 0.63 6.24
C GLU A 239 -11.44 -0.27 6.85
N GLY A 240 -11.10 -0.02 8.12
CA GLY A 240 -10.09 -0.78 8.85
C GLY A 240 -10.55 -2.16 9.31
N LEU A 241 -9.60 -3.10 9.35
CA LEU A 241 -9.84 -4.52 9.63
C LEU A 241 -10.43 -4.82 11.02
N LEU A 242 -9.94 -4.17 12.08
CA LEU A 242 -10.24 -4.51 13.48
C LEU A 242 -11.20 -3.51 14.16
N GLY A 243 -12.18 -2.97 13.43
CA GLY A 243 -13.16 -2.05 14.02
C GLY A 243 -14.11 -2.75 15.02
N ALA A 244 -14.39 -2.11 16.15
CA ALA A 244 -15.28 -2.60 17.23
C ALA A 244 -16.80 -2.61 16.88
N GLY A 245 -17.15 -2.54 15.59
CA GLY A 245 -18.54 -2.52 15.11
C GLY A 245 -19.16 -3.92 14.98
N ALA A 246 -20.50 -3.97 15.01
CA ALA A 246 -21.29 -5.19 14.88
C ALA A 246 -21.08 -5.96 13.56
N ASN A 247 -20.62 -5.29 12.49
CA ASN A 247 -20.56 -5.86 11.14
C ASN A 247 -19.15 -6.33 10.73
N GLN A 248 -18.39 -7.00 11.61
CA GLN A 248 -17.03 -7.45 11.27
C GLN A 248 -16.99 -8.40 10.05
N GLY A 249 -17.92 -9.35 9.95
CA GLY A 249 -17.93 -10.31 8.85
C GLY A 249 -18.16 -9.66 7.47
N GLN A 250 -19.11 -8.73 7.39
CA GLN A 250 -19.42 -8.01 6.14
C GLN A 250 -18.22 -7.17 5.67
N ARG A 251 -17.54 -6.50 6.61
CA ARG A 251 -16.33 -5.71 6.31
C ARG A 251 -15.22 -6.58 5.76
N THR A 252 -14.91 -7.69 6.42
CA THR A 252 -13.85 -8.59 5.97
C THR A 252 -14.20 -9.22 4.62
N ARG A 253 -15.46 -9.62 4.38
CA ARG A 253 -15.92 -10.11 3.07
C ARG A 253 -15.75 -9.08 1.95
N LEU A 254 -16.08 -7.81 2.23
CA LEU A 254 -15.93 -6.71 1.29
C LEU A 254 -14.47 -6.50 0.85
N LEU A 255 -13.50 -6.66 1.76
CA LEU A 255 -12.08 -6.52 1.42
C LEU A 255 -11.62 -7.54 0.38
N LEU A 256 -12.16 -8.77 0.39
CA LEU A 256 -11.85 -9.75 -0.66
C LEU A 256 -12.48 -9.41 -2.01
N LYS A 257 -13.66 -8.78 -2.02
CA LYS A 257 -14.26 -8.25 -3.26
C LYS A 257 -13.38 -7.16 -3.86
N VAL A 258 -12.87 -6.26 -3.02
CA VAL A 258 -11.92 -5.22 -3.43
C VAL A 258 -10.62 -5.84 -3.94
N LEU A 259 -10.05 -6.80 -3.20
CA LEU A 259 -8.83 -7.53 -3.58
C LEU A 259 -8.96 -8.15 -4.97
N ALA A 260 -10.14 -8.68 -5.30
CA ALA A 260 -10.38 -9.31 -6.59
C ALA A 260 -10.37 -8.35 -7.79
N ILE A 261 -10.76 -7.08 -7.59
CA ILE A 261 -10.72 -6.08 -8.66
C ILE A 261 -9.38 -5.33 -8.75
N CYS A 262 -8.62 -5.25 -7.64
CA CYS A 262 -7.36 -4.53 -7.55
C CYS A 262 -6.25 -5.10 -8.43
N ASP A 263 -5.35 -4.23 -8.87
CA ASP A 263 -4.08 -4.58 -9.51
C ASP A 263 -2.94 -4.55 -8.49
N VAL A 264 -2.96 -3.58 -7.57
CA VAL A 264 -2.02 -3.45 -6.46
C VAL A 264 -2.78 -3.20 -5.16
N VAL A 265 -2.34 -3.84 -4.07
CA VAL A 265 -2.87 -3.66 -2.72
C VAL A 265 -1.73 -3.21 -1.81
N ILE A 266 -1.95 -2.10 -1.11
CA ILE A 266 -1.05 -1.62 -0.07
C ILE A 266 -1.55 -2.20 1.25
N TYR A 267 -0.78 -3.07 1.91
CA TYR A 267 -1.04 -3.40 3.30
C TYR A 267 -0.27 -2.41 4.18
N ARG A 268 -0.98 -1.43 4.72
CA ARG A 268 -0.43 -0.42 5.61
C ARG A 268 -0.33 -0.96 7.02
N THR A 269 0.80 -0.73 7.67
CA THR A 269 0.95 -0.91 9.12
C THR A 269 1.83 0.17 9.74
N HIS A 270 1.42 0.64 10.93
CA HIS A 270 2.15 1.61 11.75
C HIS A 270 2.47 0.98 13.12
N ALA A 271 2.98 -0.25 13.09
CA ALA A 271 3.40 -0.99 14.27
C ALA A 271 4.92 -0.94 14.42
N ASP A 272 5.42 -1.21 15.63
CA ASP A 272 6.85 -1.31 15.87
C ASP A 272 7.49 -2.55 15.19
N ARG A 273 6.67 -3.53 14.84
CA ARG A 273 7.06 -4.80 14.21
C ARG A 273 5.95 -5.32 13.30
N LEU A 274 6.32 -6.16 12.34
CA LEU A 274 5.34 -6.94 11.57
C LEU A 274 4.78 -8.06 12.46
N HIS A 275 3.51 -7.95 12.83
CA HIS A 275 2.81 -8.95 13.65
C HIS A 275 2.38 -10.15 12.82
N ASP A 276 2.26 -11.32 13.47
CA ASP A 276 1.83 -12.56 12.81
C ASP A 276 0.43 -12.44 12.18
N ASP A 277 -0.43 -11.57 12.72
CA ASP A 277 -1.78 -11.34 12.21
C ASP A 277 -1.79 -10.76 10.79
N LEU A 278 -0.78 -9.98 10.40
CA LEU A 278 -0.60 -9.52 9.02
C LEU A 278 -0.39 -10.72 8.09
N PHE A 279 0.51 -11.62 8.47
CA PHE A 279 0.84 -12.79 7.66
C PHE A 279 -0.36 -13.72 7.56
N LYS A 280 -1.04 -13.98 8.69
CA LYS A 280 -2.29 -14.77 8.72
C LYS A 280 -3.36 -14.15 7.83
N PHE A 281 -3.58 -12.84 7.92
CA PHE A 281 -4.54 -12.15 7.07
C PHE A 281 -4.23 -12.35 5.58
N LEU A 282 -2.98 -12.13 5.16
CA LEU A 282 -2.58 -12.32 3.76
C LEU A 282 -2.66 -13.79 3.32
N GLY A 283 -2.27 -14.73 4.18
CA GLY A 283 -2.38 -16.16 3.94
C GLY A 283 -3.83 -16.59 3.73
N ASP A 284 -4.71 -16.25 4.68
CA ASP A 284 -6.13 -16.57 4.61
C ASP A 284 -6.81 -15.89 3.43
N ALA A 285 -6.44 -14.64 3.12
CA ALA A 285 -6.94 -13.92 1.96
C ALA A 285 -6.57 -14.63 0.65
N SER A 286 -5.33 -15.12 0.56
CA SER A 286 -4.85 -15.90 -0.58
C SER A 286 -5.65 -17.20 -0.75
N ASP A 287 -5.82 -17.95 0.32
CA ASP A 287 -6.57 -19.22 0.29
C ASP A 287 -8.04 -19.01 -0.10
N ALA A 288 -8.70 -18.02 0.52
CA ALA A 288 -10.08 -17.68 0.20
C ALA A 288 -10.23 -17.18 -1.24
N TYR A 289 -9.27 -16.39 -1.73
CA TYR A 289 -9.26 -15.92 -3.11
C TYR A 289 -9.16 -17.10 -4.11
N LEU A 290 -8.21 -18.01 -3.90
CA LEU A 290 -8.04 -19.18 -4.78
C LEU A 290 -9.26 -20.09 -4.77
N LYS A 291 -9.87 -20.28 -3.60
CA LYS A 291 -11.00 -21.19 -3.39
C LYS A 291 -12.31 -20.65 -3.97
N HIS A 292 -12.61 -19.37 -3.75
CA HIS A 292 -13.93 -18.79 -4.02
C HIS A 292 -13.94 -17.84 -5.23
N PHE A 293 -12.89 -17.03 -5.42
CA PHE A 293 -12.89 -15.96 -6.41
C PHE A 293 -12.34 -16.39 -7.78
N THR A 294 -11.36 -17.29 -7.83
CA THR A 294 -10.77 -17.72 -9.12
C THR A 294 -11.81 -18.31 -10.09
N LYS A 295 -12.75 -19.11 -9.58
CA LYS A 295 -13.83 -19.68 -10.38
C LYS A 295 -14.82 -18.60 -10.83
N GLU A 296 -15.10 -17.67 -9.93
CA GLU A 296 -16.08 -16.62 -10.18
C GLU A 296 -15.59 -15.60 -11.19
N LEU A 297 -14.34 -15.13 -11.08
CA LEU A 297 -13.76 -14.20 -12.04
C LEU A 297 -13.74 -14.78 -13.47
N LYS A 298 -13.46 -16.09 -13.60
CA LYS A 298 -13.58 -16.80 -14.87
C LYS A 298 -15.03 -16.81 -15.39
N ALA A 299 -15.99 -17.13 -14.53
CA ALA A 299 -17.41 -17.16 -14.90
C ALA A 299 -17.94 -15.77 -15.29
N THR A 300 -17.53 -14.73 -14.58
CA THR A 300 -17.92 -13.34 -14.83
C THR A 300 -17.33 -12.82 -16.13
N THR A 301 -16.08 -13.17 -16.46
CA THR A 301 -15.49 -12.86 -17.77
C THR A 301 -16.38 -13.39 -18.91
N THR A 302 -16.82 -14.64 -18.81
CA THR A 302 -17.69 -15.28 -19.83
C THR A 302 -19.09 -14.66 -19.85
N ARG A 303 -19.71 -14.42 -18.70
CA ARG A 303 -21.09 -13.88 -18.60
C ARG A 303 -21.19 -12.43 -19.06
N CYS A 304 -20.20 -11.61 -18.72
CA CYS A 304 -20.20 -10.19 -19.02
C CYS A 304 -19.60 -9.86 -20.40
N GLY A 305 -19.19 -10.88 -21.18
CA GLY A 305 -18.59 -10.70 -22.51
C GLY A 305 -17.36 -9.79 -22.48
N LEU A 306 -16.55 -9.89 -21.42
CA LEU A 306 -15.37 -9.04 -21.28
C LEU A 306 -14.30 -9.52 -22.28
N ASP A 307 -13.92 -8.67 -23.23
CA ASP A 307 -12.94 -8.98 -24.28
C ASP A 307 -11.53 -9.33 -23.75
N VAL A 308 -11.28 -9.13 -22.44
CA VAL A 308 -10.02 -9.43 -21.77
C VAL A 308 -10.27 -10.39 -20.61
N PRO A 309 -9.62 -11.57 -20.57
CA PRO A 309 -9.73 -12.48 -19.45
C PRO A 309 -9.23 -11.84 -18.16
N LEU A 310 -10.08 -11.80 -17.13
CA LEU A 310 -9.65 -11.39 -15.80
C LEU A 310 -8.59 -12.39 -15.31
N SER A 311 -7.44 -11.86 -14.88
CA SER A 311 -6.36 -12.70 -14.39
C SER A 311 -6.81 -13.57 -13.23
N THR A 312 -6.43 -14.85 -13.27
CA THR A 312 -6.72 -15.79 -12.18
C THR A 312 -5.83 -15.55 -10.98
N LEU A 313 -4.68 -14.89 -11.17
CA LEU A 313 -3.82 -14.46 -10.08
C LEU A 313 -4.36 -13.16 -9.48
N GLY A 314 -4.26 -13.06 -8.17
CA GLY A 314 -4.58 -11.89 -7.37
C GLY A 314 -3.63 -10.71 -7.63
N PRO A 315 -3.83 -9.58 -6.92
CA PRO A 315 -3.02 -8.38 -7.08
C PRO A 315 -1.59 -8.55 -6.56
N ALA A 316 -0.73 -7.60 -6.92
CA ALA A 316 0.53 -7.39 -6.23
C ALA A 316 0.28 -6.78 -4.84
N VAL A 317 1.01 -7.21 -3.82
CA VAL A 317 0.89 -6.69 -2.46
C VAL A 317 2.17 -5.93 -2.08
N ILE A 318 2.01 -4.70 -1.59
CA ILE A 318 3.09 -3.91 -0.99
C ILE A 318 2.78 -3.78 0.51
N ILE A 319 3.58 -4.41 1.35
CA ILE A 319 3.53 -4.20 2.80
C ILE A 319 4.27 -2.90 3.10
N PHE A 320 3.51 -1.84 3.33
CA PHE A 320 4.04 -0.53 3.69
C PHE A 320 4.08 -0.39 5.22
N HIS A 321 5.30 -0.47 5.76
CA HIS A 321 5.58 -0.50 7.19
C HIS A 321 6.24 0.80 7.62
N GLU A 322 5.54 1.61 8.39
CA GLU A 322 6.10 2.79 9.01
C GLU A 322 6.45 2.54 10.47
N THR A 323 7.70 2.85 10.83
CA THR A 323 8.18 2.80 12.21
C THR A 323 8.63 4.17 12.69
N VAL A 324 8.67 4.37 14.00
CA VAL A 324 9.23 5.59 14.61
C VAL A 324 10.53 5.25 15.35
N HIS A 325 10.44 4.37 16.34
CA HIS A 325 11.57 4.08 17.24
C HIS A 325 12.28 2.76 16.94
N THR A 326 11.67 1.88 16.14
CA THR A 326 12.25 0.58 15.80
C THR A 326 12.93 0.57 14.44
N LYS A 327 13.89 -0.34 14.29
CA LYS A 327 14.55 -0.60 13.01
C LYS A 327 13.61 -1.33 12.06
N LEU A 328 13.77 -1.06 10.76
CA LEU A 328 13.01 -1.72 9.70
C LEU A 328 13.42 -3.19 9.54
N LEU A 329 12.55 -3.98 8.92
CA LEU A 329 12.85 -5.38 8.60
C LEU A 329 14.12 -5.47 7.74
N GLY A 330 15.05 -6.34 8.12
CA GLY A 330 16.32 -6.54 7.41
C GLY A 330 17.49 -5.68 7.90
N SER A 331 17.24 -4.67 8.75
CA SER A 331 18.30 -3.76 9.23
C SER A 331 19.44 -4.47 9.97
N ASP A 332 19.16 -5.56 10.68
CA ASP A 332 20.17 -6.33 11.41
C ASP A 332 20.84 -7.43 10.56
N LYS A 333 20.34 -7.65 9.33
CA LYS A 333 20.82 -8.70 8.41
C LYS A 333 20.95 -8.16 6.98
N PRO A 334 21.88 -7.22 6.72
CA PRO A 334 21.98 -6.53 5.43
C PRO A 334 22.36 -7.44 4.26
N SER A 335 22.91 -8.63 4.52
CA SER A 335 23.24 -9.62 3.48
C SER A 335 22.05 -10.47 3.02
N GLU A 336 20.91 -10.41 3.71
CA GLU A 336 19.70 -11.15 3.34
C GLU A 336 18.69 -10.21 2.67
N SER A 337 18.11 -10.61 1.55
CA SER A 337 17.02 -9.83 0.94
C SER A 337 15.78 -9.81 1.83
N VAL A 338 15.11 -8.67 1.88
CA VAL A 338 13.95 -8.47 2.76
C VAL A 338 12.77 -9.34 2.33
N GLU A 339 12.64 -9.58 1.03
CA GLU A 339 11.66 -10.49 0.44
C GLU A 339 11.86 -11.92 0.97
N ARG A 340 13.12 -12.37 1.11
CA ARG A 340 13.42 -13.69 1.66
C ARG A 340 13.05 -13.79 3.14
N LEU A 341 13.25 -12.72 3.91
CA LEU A 341 12.83 -12.64 5.30
C LEU A 341 11.30 -12.73 5.44
N LEU A 342 10.55 -12.05 4.56
CA LEU A 342 9.09 -12.18 4.51
C LEU A 342 8.66 -13.61 4.17
N GLN A 343 9.25 -14.21 3.14
CA GLN A 343 8.93 -15.60 2.74
C GLN A 343 9.22 -16.59 3.87
N GLU A 344 10.31 -16.41 4.60
CA GLU A 344 10.63 -17.26 5.75
C GLU A 344 9.59 -17.11 6.87
N ARG A 345 9.05 -15.91 7.10
CA ARG A 345 7.97 -15.67 8.06
C ARG A 345 6.68 -16.38 7.66
N PHE A 346 6.24 -16.25 6.41
CA PHE A 346 5.09 -17.01 5.89
C PHE A 346 5.27 -18.52 6.09
N ARG A 347 6.43 -19.06 5.70
CA ARG A 347 6.74 -20.48 5.85
C ARG A 347 6.75 -20.95 7.30
N LYS A 348 7.29 -20.15 8.23
CA LYS A 348 7.30 -20.48 9.67
C LYS A 348 5.89 -20.57 10.26
N LEU A 349 4.96 -19.77 9.74
CA LEU A 349 3.57 -19.78 10.14
C LEU A 349 2.73 -20.83 9.39
N GLY A 350 3.34 -21.57 8.44
CA GLY A 350 2.63 -22.54 7.62
C GLY A 350 1.67 -21.93 6.60
N LEU A 351 1.93 -20.68 6.18
CA LEU A 351 1.09 -19.89 5.30
C LEU A 351 1.70 -19.78 3.90
N PHE A 352 0.87 -19.88 2.87
CA PHE A 352 1.30 -19.90 1.46
C PHE A 352 0.49 -18.90 0.64
N PRO A 353 0.99 -17.66 0.49
CA PRO A 353 0.22 -16.59 -0.14
C PRO A 353 0.30 -16.63 -1.69
N GLU A 354 0.00 -17.80 -2.26
CA GLU A 354 0.16 -18.13 -3.69
C GLU A 354 -0.81 -17.39 -4.62
N ALA A 355 -1.89 -16.81 -4.09
CA ALA A 355 -2.82 -16.02 -4.87
C ALA A 355 -2.18 -14.75 -5.42
N PHE A 356 -1.28 -14.11 -4.66
CA PHE A 356 -0.71 -12.82 -5.03
C PHE A 356 0.38 -12.94 -6.07
N SER A 357 0.39 -12.04 -7.05
CA SER A 357 1.42 -12.03 -8.10
C SER A 357 2.82 -11.70 -7.57
N SER A 358 2.89 -10.90 -6.50
CA SER A 358 4.11 -10.57 -5.78
C SER A 358 3.79 -10.01 -4.40
N ILE A 359 4.70 -10.18 -3.44
CA ILE A 359 4.63 -9.53 -2.13
C ILE A 359 5.94 -8.81 -1.89
N GLN A 360 5.87 -7.49 -1.73
CA GLN A 360 7.02 -6.61 -1.53
C GLN A 360 6.96 -5.94 -0.16
N TYR A 361 8.12 -5.70 0.43
CA TYR A 361 8.24 -4.90 1.64
C TYR A 361 8.70 -3.49 1.30
N ARG A 362 8.00 -2.48 1.81
CA ARG A 362 8.49 -1.10 1.80
C ARG A 362 8.43 -0.53 3.21
N GLY A 363 9.59 -0.43 3.85
CA GLY A 363 9.73 0.21 5.15
C GLY A 363 10.05 1.69 5.01
N THR A 364 9.48 2.53 5.88
CA THR A 364 9.94 3.92 6.09
C THR A 364 10.03 4.20 7.58
N ARG A 365 11.01 5.00 8.00
CA ARG A 365 11.17 5.37 9.40
C ARG A 365 10.98 6.87 9.58
N THR A 366 9.89 7.23 10.25
CA THR A 366 9.50 8.63 10.46
C THR A 366 10.03 9.12 11.79
N TYR A 367 11.21 9.74 11.78
CA TYR A 367 11.77 10.38 12.97
C TYR A 367 11.12 11.74 13.27
N ASN A 368 10.89 12.53 12.21
CA ASN A 368 10.25 13.83 12.28
C ASN A 368 9.18 13.88 11.17
N PRO A 369 7.91 14.11 11.50
CA PRO A 369 6.87 14.33 10.50
C PRO A 369 7.19 15.52 9.58
N PRO A 370 6.71 15.53 8.33
CA PRO A 370 5.85 14.50 7.72
C PRO A 370 6.62 13.26 7.27
N THR A 371 5.92 12.12 7.24
CA THR A 371 6.42 10.86 6.66
C THR A 371 6.78 11.04 5.20
N ASP A 372 7.90 10.49 4.76
CA ASP A 372 8.24 10.43 3.34
C ASP A 372 7.60 9.20 2.69
N PHE A 373 6.66 9.46 1.77
CA PHE A 373 5.95 8.44 0.98
C PHE A 373 6.56 8.23 -0.41
N SER A 374 7.63 8.94 -0.78
CA SER A 374 8.28 8.83 -2.10
C SER A 374 8.69 7.39 -2.43
N GLY A 375 9.23 6.67 -1.44
CA GLY A 375 9.60 5.27 -1.57
C GLY A 375 8.43 4.34 -1.84
N LEU A 376 7.25 4.63 -1.26
CA LEU A 376 6.03 3.89 -1.54
C LEU A 376 5.54 4.17 -2.96
N LEU A 377 5.53 5.44 -3.36
CA LEU A 377 5.13 5.86 -4.71
C LEU A 377 5.98 5.18 -5.79
N LEU A 378 7.31 5.15 -5.63
CA LEU A 378 8.21 4.48 -6.56
C LEU A 378 7.93 2.98 -6.70
N SER A 379 7.63 2.29 -5.58
CA SER A 379 7.25 0.88 -5.62
C SER A 379 5.88 0.68 -6.28
N LEU A 380 4.94 1.60 -6.09
CA LEU A 380 3.65 1.58 -6.75
C LEU A 380 3.78 1.75 -8.26
N GLU A 381 4.52 2.76 -8.72
CA GLU A 381 4.77 3.00 -10.15
C GLU A 381 5.34 1.74 -10.83
N GLN A 382 6.32 1.07 -10.20
CA GLN A 382 6.89 -0.18 -10.71
C GLN A 382 5.85 -1.30 -10.85
N GLN A 383 4.92 -1.45 -9.89
CA GLN A 383 3.84 -2.44 -9.98
C GLN A 383 2.76 -2.02 -10.99
N LEU A 384 2.49 -0.72 -11.11
CA LEU A 384 1.53 -0.16 -12.04
C LEU A 384 2.01 -0.22 -13.48
N ASP A 385 3.31 -0.20 -13.74
CA ASP A 385 3.86 -0.42 -15.09
C ASP A 385 3.87 -1.91 -15.48
N ASN A 386 3.82 -2.82 -14.51
CA ASN A 386 3.82 -4.25 -14.76
C ASN A 386 2.45 -4.75 -15.23
N ASN A 387 2.34 -5.07 -16.51
CA ASN A 387 1.10 -5.56 -17.14
C ASN A 387 1.07 -7.08 -17.35
N THR A 388 2.02 -7.83 -16.78
CA THR A 388 2.14 -9.28 -17.01
C THR A 388 1.03 -10.09 -16.34
N THR A 389 0.61 -9.70 -15.14
CA THR A 389 -0.44 -10.40 -14.40
C THR A 389 -1.81 -9.80 -14.71
N ARG A 390 -1.93 -8.46 -14.62
CA ARG A 390 -3.18 -7.74 -14.82
C ARG A 390 -2.92 -6.51 -15.68
N SER A 391 -3.59 -6.45 -16.82
CA SER A 391 -3.54 -5.29 -17.71
C SER A 391 -4.52 -4.20 -17.25
N PRO A 392 -4.28 -2.94 -17.61
CA PRO A 392 -5.24 -1.86 -17.43
C PRO A 392 -6.58 -2.17 -18.11
N ARG A 393 -7.68 -1.81 -17.46
CA ARG A 393 -9.07 -2.16 -17.84
C ARG A 393 -9.94 -0.92 -17.85
N SER A 394 -11.00 -0.92 -18.66
CA SER A 394 -11.96 0.20 -18.62
C SER A 394 -12.73 0.24 -17.30
N ALA A 395 -13.19 1.43 -16.91
CA ALA A 395 -14.03 1.61 -15.74
C ALA A 395 -15.29 0.71 -15.76
N SER A 396 -15.84 0.43 -16.95
CA SER A 396 -16.96 -0.50 -17.14
C SER A 396 -16.62 -1.92 -16.70
N VAL A 397 -15.43 -2.42 -17.05
CA VAL A 397 -14.96 -3.77 -16.66
C VAL A 397 -14.79 -3.84 -15.15
N ILE A 398 -14.18 -2.81 -14.54
CA ILE A 398 -13.95 -2.73 -13.09
C ILE A 398 -15.28 -2.74 -12.34
N TYR A 399 -16.23 -1.89 -12.76
CA TYR A 399 -17.57 -1.81 -12.16
C TYR A 399 -18.33 -3.13 -12.26
N LYS A 400 -18.43 -3.71 -13.47
CA LYS A 400 -19.15 -4.97 -13.70
C LYS A 400 -18.57 -6.12 -12.89
N ALA A 401 -17.24 -6.19 -12.77
CA ALA A 401 -16.58 -7.19 -11.95
C ALA A 401 -16.95 -7.02 -10.46
N LEU A 402 -16.88 -5.80 -9.94
CA LEU A 402 -17.26 -5.51 -8.56
C LEU A 402 -18.74 -5.81 -8.31
N GLN A 403 -19.63 -5.37 -9.20
CA GLN A 403 -21.06 -5.60 -9.11
C GLN A 403 -21.40 -7.10 -9.08
N ALA A 404 -20.84 -7.90 -9.99
CA ALA A 404 -21.05 -9.34 -10.02
C ALA A 404 -20.60 -10.03 -8.71
N LEU A 405 -19.45 -9.64 -8.18
CA LEU A 405 -18.95 -10.16 -6.90
C LEU A 405 -19.84 -9.73 -5.73
N SER A 406 -20.31 -8.48 -5.73
CA SER A 406 -21.23 -7.95 -4.74
C SER A 406 -22.56 -8.69 -4.74
N GLU A 407 -23.17 -8.88 -5.91
CA GLU A 407 -24.43 -9.62 -6.07
C GLU A 407 -24.32 -11.09 -5.69
N ARG A 408 -23.17 -11.73 -5.93
CA ARG A 408 -22.97 -13.15 -5.64
C ARG A 408 -22.68 -13.43 -4.16
N PHE A 409 -21.92 -12.55 -3.52
CA PHE A 409 -21.43 -12.72 -2.16
C PHE A 409 -22.00 -11.66 -1.20
N SER A 410 -23.21 -11.14 -1.41
CA SER A 410 -23.94 -10.34 -0.42
C SER A 410 -24.90 -11.21 0.39
N GLY A 411 -25.32 -10.73 1.57
CA GLY A 411 -26.28 -11.42 2.43
C GLY A 411 -25.93 -11.35 3.90
N GLU A 412 -26.84 -11.79 4.76
CA GLU A 412 -26.60 -11.86 6.20
C GLU A 412 -25.61 -12.98 6.54
N ILE A 413 -24.70 -12.69 7.47
CA ILE A 413 -23.75 -13.66 8.02
C ILE A 413 -24.28 -13.98 9.41
N ALA A 414 -24.55 -15.25 9.68
CA ALA A 414 -24.99 -15.66 11.02
C ALA A 414 -23.87 -15.45 12.05
N ASP A 415 -24.16 -14.72 13.11
CA ASP A 415 -23.20 -14.37 14.17
C ASP A 415 -22.61 -15.60 14.90
N GLU A 416 -23.32 -16.74 14.86
CA GLU A 416 -22.94 -17.98 15.56
C GLU A 416 -21.67 -18.66 14.99
N HIS A 417 -21.22 -18.29 13.78
CA HIS A 417 -20.04 -18.87 13.12
C HIS A 417 -18.75 -18.04 13.26
N MET A 418 -18.77 -16.96 14.05
CA MET A 418 -17.61 -16.07 14.30
C MET A 418 -16.46 -16.73 15.10
N ALA A 419 -16.60 -17.99 15.53
CA ALA A 419 -15.57 -18.75 16.24
C ALA A 419 -14.54 -19.45 15.31
N SER A 420 -14.46 -19.03 14.05
CA SER A 420 -13.42 -19.50 13.11
C SER A 420 -12.07 -18.86 13.45
N ASN A 421 -11.00 -19.66 13.49
CA ASN A 421 -9.63 -19.16 13.63
C ASN A 421 -9.10 -18.47 12.34
N SER A 422 -9.92 -18.37 11.29
CA SER A 422 -9.56 -17.74 10.02
C SER A 422 -10.22 -16.37 9.84
N PHE A 423 -9.50 -15.43 9.24
CA PHE A 423 -10.01 -14.12 8.84
C PHE A 423 -11.13 -14.23 7.78
N PHE A 424 -11.10 -15.27 6.95
CA PHE A 424 -12.02 -15.44 5.81
C PHE A 424 -12.70 -16.83 5.84
N PRO A 425 -13.63 -17.06 6.78
CA PRO A 425 -14.40 -18.29 6.86
C PRO A 425 -15.22 -18.57 5.58
N ASP A 426 -15.48 -19.85 5.31
CA ASP A 426 -16.23 -20.28 4.13
C ASP A 426 -17.66 -19.72 4.12
N GLU A 427 -18.23 -19.55 5.30
CA GLU A 427 -19.55 -19.01 5.59
C GLU A 427 -19.75 -17.59 5.01
N TYR A 428 -18.67 -16.87 4.73
CA TYR A 428 -18.76 -15.58 4.04
C TYR A 428 -19.08 -15.71 2.55
N PHE A 429 -18.82 -16.87 1.95
CA PHE A 429 -18.92 -17.07 0.49
C PHE A 429 -19.92 -18.16 0.12
N THR A 430 -20.18 -19.10 1.02
CA THR A 430 -21.09 -20.22 0.80
C THR A 430 -22.46 -19.99 1.43
N CYS A 431 -23.48 -20.55 0.82
CA CYS A 431 -24.85 -20.55 1.34
C CYS A 431 -24.91 -21.14 2.74
N SER A 432 -25.57 -20.43 3.65
CA SER A 432 -25.73 -20.78 5.07
C SER A 432 -26.72 -21.92 5.31
N SER A 433 -27.49 -22.33 4.29
CA SER A 433 -28.52 -23.34 4.44
C SER A 433 -27.92 -24.71 4.78
N LEU A 434 -28.50 -25.35 5.80
CA LEU A 434 -28.09 -26.66 6.30
C LEU A 434 -29.15 -27.72 5.98
N CYS A 435 -28.68 -28.92 5.65
CA CYS A 435 -29.57 -30.05 5.42
C CYS A 435 -30.28 -30.46 6.71
N LEU A 436 -31.62 -30.49 6.70
CA LEU A 436 -32.41 -30.87 7.88
C LEU A 436 -32.15 -32.32 8.35
N SER A 437 -31.68 -33.19 7.44
CA SER A 437 -31.48 -34.61 7.73
C SER A 437 -30.06 -34.95 8.18
N CYS A 438 -29.02 -34.36 7.57
CA CYS A 438 -27.62 -34.68 7.89
C CYS A 438 -26.79 -33.48 8.36
N CYS A 439 -27.39 -32.30 8.47
CA CYS A 439 -26.75 -31.04 8.85
C CYS A 439 -25.58 -30.62 7.96
N SER A 440 -25.39 -31.23 6.78
CA SER A 440 -24.36 -30.78 5.84
C SER A 440 -24.75 -29.43 5.23
N GLY A 441 -23.83 -28.48 5.24
CA GLY A 441 -24.03 -27.18 4.59
C GLY A 441 -24.06 -27.25 3.06
N CYS A 442 -24.80 -26.32 2.47
CA CYS A 442 -24.81 -26.11 1.03
C CYS A 442 -23.40 -25.70 0.55
N LYS A 443 -22.91 -26.33 -0.53
CA LYS A 443 -21.59 -26.03 -1.10
C LYS A 443 -21.60 -24.92 -2.14
N ARG A 444 -22.78 -24.38 -2.48
CA ARG A 444 -22.96 -23.32 -3.47
C ARG A 444 -22.70 -21.95 -2.84
N SER A 445 -22.47 -20.94 -3.68
CA SER A 445 -22.29 -19.55 -3.23
C SER A 445 -23.55 -19.00 -2.57
N MET A 446 -23.43 -18.01 -1.68
CA MET A 446 -24.56 -17.48 -0.89
C MET A 446 -25.82 -17.20 -1.71
N ASN A 447 -25.70 -16.51 -2.84
CA ASN A 447 -26.86 -16.12 -3.66
C ASN A 447 -27.19 -17.07 -4.82
N HIS A 448 -26.84 -18.36 -4.73
CA HIS A 448 -27.08 -19.31 -5.82
C HIS A 448 -28.56 -19.45 -6.21
N LEU A 449 -29.50 -19.23 -5.28
CA LEU A 449 -30.94 -19.29 -5.59
C LEU A 449 -31.36 -18.22 -6.61
N LYS A 450 -30.71 -17.04 -6.63
CA LYS A 450 -30.95 -16.01 -7.66
C LYS A 450 -30.49 -16.46 -9.05
N GLU A 451 -29.57 -17.42 -9.11
CA GLU A 451 -29.11 -18.05 -10.36
C GLU A 451 -30.04 -19.23 -10.78
N GLY A 452 -31.15 -19.47 -10.08
CA GLY A 452 -32.07 -20.59 -10.36
C GLY A 452 -31.50 -21.96 -10.01
N LEU A 453 -30.47 -21.99 -9.16
CA LEU A 453 -29.75 -23.19 -8.78
C LEU A 453 -30.30 -23.73 -7.45
N ASP A 454 -30.70 -25.00 -7.40
CA ASP A 454 -31.09 -25.67 -6.14
C ASP A 454 -29.95 -25.74 -5.11
N HIS A 455 -30.25 -26.10 -3.87
CA HIS A 455 -29.19 -26.37 -2.92
C HIS A 455 -28.43 -27.66 -3.24
N GLU A 456 -27.14 -27.70 -2.90
CA GLU A 456 -26.29 -28.86 -3.19
C GLU A 456 -25.37 -29.18 -2.02
N ALA A 457 -25.39 -30.43 -1.54
CA ALA A 457 -24.53 -30.88 -0.46
C ALA A 457 -23.17 -31.38 -0.97
N LYS A 458 -22.12 -31.31 -0.13
CA LYS A 458 -20.81 -31.91 -0.44
C LYS A 458 -20.84 -33.44 -0.47
N GLN A 459 -21.71 -34.05 0.34
CA GLN A 459 -21.78 -35.49 0.53
C GLN A 459 -23.21 -35.98 0.34
N ARG A 460 -23.38 -37.28 0.08
CA ARG A 460 -24.71 -37.89 0.03
C ARG A 460 -25.39 -37.77 1.40
N CYS A 461 -26.64 -37.35 1.40
CA CYS A 461 -27.42 -37.21 2.62
C CYS A 461 -27.65 -38.57 3.29
N ARG A 462 -27.61 -38.60 4.63
CA ARG A 462 -28.07 -39.75 5.41
C ARG A 462 -29.59 -39.82 5.34
N TYR A 463 -30.14 -40.99 5.04
CA TYR A 463 -31.59 -41.19 5.06
C TYR A 463 -32.16 -40.97 6.46
N SER A 464 -33.27 -40.24 6.53
CA SER A 464 -34.10 -40.04 7.72
C SER A 464 -35.56 -40.20 7.33
N ALA A 465 -36.26 -41.08 8.05
CA ALA A 465 -37.69 -41.32 7.82
C ALA A 465 -38.55 -40.06 8.05
N GLN A 466 -38.08 -39.11 8.87
CA GLN A 466 -38.78 -37.85 9.13
C GLN A 466 -38.91 -36.97 7.87
N TYR A 467 -37.95 -37.07 6.95
CA TYR A 467 -37.87 -36.23 5.75
C TYR A 467 -38.04 -37.04 4.45
N ASP A 468 -38.29 -38.36 4.56
CA ASP A 468 -38.42 -39.33 3.46
C ASP A 468 -37.45 -39.14 2.27
N ASN A 469 -36.20 -38.81 2.56
CA ASN A 469 -35.16 -38.42 1.58
C ASN A 469 -34.54 -39.62 0.85
N ARG A 470 -35.36 -40.44 0.19
CA ARG A 470 -34.94 -41.64 -0.56
C ARG A 470 -34.35 -41.28 -1.93
N ILE A 471 -33.34 -42.04 -2.35
CA ILE A 471 -32.76 -41.94 -3.70
C ILE A 471 -33.32 -43.09 -4.55
N TYR A 472 -34.07 -42.75 -5.59
CA TYR A 472 -34.53 -43.73 -6.58
C TYR A 472 -33.52 -43.83 -7.72
N THR A 473 -33.06 -45.04 -8.02
CA THR A 473 -32.20 -45.32 -9.18
C THR A 473 -32.99 -46.08 -10.24
N CYS A 474 -32.92 -45.63 -11.50
CA CYS A 474 -33.59 -46.30 -12.60
C CYS A 474 -32.90 -47.64 -12.90
N LYS A 475 -33.67 -48.74 -12.92
CA LYS A 475 -33.16 -50.10 -13.23
C LYS A 475 -32.67 -50.26 -14.68
N ALA A 476 -32.95 -49.33 -15.59
CA ALA A 476 -32.76 -49.51 -17.03
C ALA A 476 -31.39 -49.06 -17.58
N SER A 477 -30.50 -48.50 -16.76
CA SER A 477 -29.18 -48.02 -17.23
C SER A 477 -28.04 -48.64 -16.41
N THR A 478 -27.57 -49.82 -16.84
CA THR A 478 -26.26 -50.40 -16.52
C THR A 478 -25.13 -49.71 -17.29
N SER A 479 -25.21 -48.39 -17.43
CA SER A 479 -24.12 -47.55 -17.94
C SER A 479 -23.41 -46.90 -16.75
N PRO A 480 -22.08 -46.89 -16.70
CA PRO A 480 -21.32 -46.25 -15.61
C PRO A 480 -21.54 -44.72 -15.48
N ASN A 481 -22.34 -44.10 -16.37
CA ASN A 481 -22.67 -42.67 -16.38
C ASN A 481 -24.16 -42.36 -16.13
N ALA A 482 -24.94 -43.25 -15.51
CA ALA A 482 -26.34 -42.97 -15.17
C ALA A 482 -26.44 -41.84 -14.11
N THR A 483 -26.99 -40.69 -14.50
CA THR A 483 -27.27 -39.56 -13.60
C THR A 483 -28.39 -39.91 -12.62
N PRO A 484 -28.19 -39.77 -11.30
CA PRO A 484 -29.26 -39.95 -10.32
C PRO A 484 -30.34 -38.89 -10.52
N VAL A 485 -31.60 -39.31 -10.47
CA VAL A 485 -32.76 -38.40 -10.48
C VAL A 485 -32.83 -37.69 -9.12
N HIS A 486 -33.11 -36.39 -9.18
CA HIS A 486 -33.04 -35.38 -8.12
C HIS A 486 -33.43 -35.85 -6.71
N VAL A 487 -32.61 -35.44 -5.73
CA VAL A 487 -32.92 -35.50 -4.31
C VAL A 487 -33.43 -34.12 -3.91
N GLU A 488 -34.70 -34.02 -3.50
CA GLU A 488 -35.16 -32.85 -2.76
C GLU A 488 -34.44 -32.84 -1.40
N VAL A 489 -33.50 -31.93 -1.25
CA VAL A 489 -32.84 -31.71 0.03
C VAL A 489 -33.63 -30.62 0.76
N TYR A 490 -34.43 -31.03 1.74
CA TYR A 490 -35.10 -30.09 2.63
C TYR A 490 -34.05 -29.38 3.48
N LEU A 491 -33.81 -28.10 3.18
CA LEU A 491 -32.89 -27.25 3.94
C LEU A 491 -33.67 -26.30 4.87
N ARG A 492 -33.07 -25.96 6.00
CA ARG A 492 -33.52 -24.82 6.83
C ARG A 492 -32.81 -23.56 6.32
N GLY A 493 -33.59 -22.53 6.01
CA GLY A 493 -33.12 -21.17 5.73
C GLY A 493 -33.19 -20.31 6.98
#